data_AF-A0A8B5WY79-F1
#
_entry.id   AF-A0A8B5WY79-F1
#
_cell.length_a   1.000
_cell.length_b   1.000
_cell.length_c   1.000
_cell.angle_alpha   90.00
_cell.angle_beta   90.00
_cell.angle_gamma   90.00
#
_symmetry.space_group_name_H-M   'P 1'
#
loop_
_entity.id
_entity.type
_entity.pdbx_description
1 polymer ?
#
loop_
_entity_poly.entity_id
_entity_poly.type
_entity_poly.pdbx_seq_one_letter_code
_entity_poly.pdbx_strand_id
1 'polypeptide(L)'
;MTTLMILGGGPMQLPAIETARRNGWRTVCVDGNPNAPGQRAADRFIHIDLKDAAAILNAARDLRKAEGLDGVFTAATDFSSSVAYVAENLGLPGIPYETALDASDKARMRARFHEKKVPAPRFFALHEDALELASDKIRASSVRFPLVVKPADNMGARGVKRIDFEPDGADSSGPLIEACRTSVAFSRSRTVVIEEFIEGREYSIDAILEKGRLTVCGIADRHIRFDPFFIEVGHTLPADLDSSERDELVSVFSAGVAALGITNGAAKGDVFLGPNGAVVGEIAARLSGGYMSGWTYPFASGVNVTEHAMRIALGLPAGEVRESRAWCSAERAVISIPGTVKDVDGWDEARDVPHVHAVFARSEVDDVVAFPRNNVEKCGNVISAAENRSETIDAAESGVSRVVYRLCPGDERTDAFLLGADEFLNFFAYESLLPETATAITSLDSIVANRIRAIGFPDALRTDPARDWAFRTFSSVADRAQELTGVTFSRNEKTGREFWLAVVKGGLQAALYLIDTVNVGKGRELLRGLGSITW
;
A
#
# COMPACT_ATOMS: atom_id res chain seq x y z
N MET A 1 4.76 -31.49 -21.06
CA MET A 1 4.68 -30.90 -19.70
C MET A 1 4.04 -29.54 -19.84
N THR A 2 3.02 -29.23 -19.04
CA THR A 2 2.35 -27.92 -19.12
C THR A 2 3.32 -26.82 -18.69
N THR A 3 3.47 -25.78 -19.51
CA THR A 3 4.44 -24.69 -19.30
C THR A 3 3.71 -23.35 -19.22
N LEU A 4 3.95 -22.63 -18.12
CA LEU A 4 3.38 -21.32 -17.83
C LEU A 4 4.49 -20.27 -17.76
N MET A 5 4.34 -19.19 -18.53
CA MET A 5 5.18 -18.00 -18.39
C MET A 5 4.58 -17.05 -17.35
N ILE A 6 5.35 -16.68 -16.33
CA ILE A 6 4.93 -15.77 -15.26
C ILE A 6 5.67 -14.45 -15.42
N LEU A 7 4.93 -13.35 -15.64
CA LEU A 7 5.48 -12.00 -15.70
C LEU A 7 5.59 -11.42 -14.30
N GLY A 8 6.82 -11.13 -13.87
CA GLY A 8 7.16 -10.77 -12.50
C GLY A 8 7.79 -11.95 -11.75
N GLY A 9 8.87 -11.65 -11.03
CA GLY A 9 9.61 -12.56 -10.16
C GLY A 9 9.84 -11.99 -8.77
N GLY A 10 9.12 -10.91 -8.40
CA GLY A 10 9.19 -10.33 -7.07
C GLY A 10 8.60 -11.24 -5.98
N PRO A 11 8.70 -10.84 -4.70
CA PRO A 11 8.14 -11.60 -3.58
C PRO A 11 6.66 -11.97 -3.77
N MET A 12 5.87 -11.05 -4.33
CA MET A 12 4.42 -11.26 -4.55
C MET A 12 4.08 -12.28 -5.65
N GLN A 13 5.04 -12.69 -6.48
CA GLN A 13 4.82 -13.73 -7.51
C GLN A 13 5.25 -15.12 -7.04
N LEU A 14 5.95 -15.24 -5.90
CA LEU A 14 6.37 -16.52 -5.35
C LEU A 14 5.21 -17.50 -5.11
N PRO A 15 4.03 -17.08 -4.61
CA PRO A 15 2.89 -18.00 -4.48
C PRO A 15 2.46 -18.63 -5.81
N ALA A 16 2.55 -17.89 -6.92
CA ALA A 16 2.21 -18.42 -8.25
C ALA A 16 3.24 -19.46 -8.72
N ILE A 17 4.54 -19.19 -8.52
CA ILE A 17 5.62 -20.11 -8.86
C ILE A 17 5.51 -21.39 -8.03
N GLU A 18 5.26 -21.27 -6.73
CA GLU A 18 5.08 -22.41 -5.85
C GLU A 18 3.83 -23.23 -6.21
N THR A 19 2.72 -22.55 -6.54
CA THR A 19 1.47 -23.19 -6.97
C THR A 19 1.67 -24.00 -8.26
N ALA A 20 2.41 -23.46 -9.23
CA ALA A 20 2.76 -24.17 -10.45
C ALA A 20 3.56 -25.43 -10.15
N ARG A 21 4.60 -25.32 -9.30
CA ARG A 21 5.43 -26.45 -8.88
C ARG A 21 4.60 -27.56 -8.22
N ARG A 22 3.68 -27.20 -7.32
CA ARG A 22 2.77 -28.16 -6.65
C ARG A 22 1.85 -28.88 -7.64
N ASN A 23 1.47 -28.21 -8.72
CA ASN A 23 0.66 -28.78 -9.80
C ASN A 23 1.47 -29.49 -10.90
N GLY A 24 2.81 -29.55 -10.77
CA GLY A 24 3.69 -30.15 -11.78
C GLY A 24 3.76 -29.35 -13.09
N TRP A 25 3.41 -28.06 -13.06
CA TRP A 25 3.58 -27.15 -14.20
C TRP A 25 4.97 -26.55 -14.18
N ARG A 26 5.57 -26.47 -15.37
CA ARG A 26 6.85 -25.80 -15.57
C ARG A 26 6.65 -24.29 -15.59
N THR A 27 7.52 -23.58 -14.90
CA THR A 27 7.50 -22.11 -14.80
C THR A 27 8.64 -21.47 -15.55
N VAL A 28 8.31 -20.48 -16.38
CA VAL A 28 9.28 -19.56 -16.96
C VAL A 28 9.00 -18.17 -16.42
N CYS A 29 9.81 -17.72 -15.47
CA CYS A 29 9.70 -16.41 -14.86
C CYS A 29 10.41 -15.37 -15.73
N VAL A 30 9.75 -14.24 -15.96
CA VAL A 30 10.31 -13.08 -16.66
C VAL A 30 10.33 -11.92 -15.68
N ASP A 31 11.47 -11.26 -15.50
CA ASP A 31 11.59 -10.06 -14.67
C ASP A 31 12.75 -9.18 -15.14
N GLY A 32 12.64 -7.86 -14.90
CA GLY A 32 13.68 -6.89 -15.24
C GLY A 32 14.75 -6.75 -14.15
N ASN A 33 14.52 -7.29 -12.96
CA ASN A 33 15.52 -7.41 -11.91
C ASN A 33 16.17 -8.81 -11.99
N PRO A 34 17.46 -8.92 -12.37
CA PRO A 34 18.13 -10.21 -12.48
C PRO A 34 18.29 -10.93 -11.13
N ASN A 35 18.11 -10.21 -10.02
CA ASN A 35 18.18 -10.73 -8.66
C ASN A 35 16.79 -10.96 -8.04
N ALA A 36 15.71 -10.84 -8.82
CA ALA A 36 14.36 -11.08 -8.35
C ALA A 36 14.25 -12.51 -7.74
N PRO A 37 13.52 -12.70 -6.62
CA PRO A 37 13.36 -14.02 -5.99
C PRO A 37 12.96 -15.15 -6.95
N GLY A 38 12.15 -14.84 -7.96
CA GLY A 38 11.73 -15.76 -9.03
C GLY A 38 12.88 -16.36 -9.83
N GLN A 39 14.04 -15.71 -9.89
CA GLN A 39 15.25 -16.24 -10.56
C GLN A 39 15.71 -17.55 -9.93
N ARG A 40 15.57 -17.70 -8.60
CA ARG A 40 15.95 -18.91 -7.86
C ARG A 40 14.80 -19.90 -7.75
N ALA A 41 13.55 -19.42 -7.82
CA ALA A 41 12.37 -20.23 -7.53
C ALA A 41 11.76 -20.89 -8.78
N ALA A 42 11.89 -20.30 -9.96
CA ALA A 42 11.31 -20.81 -11.20
C ALA A 42 12.24 -21.82 -11.90
N ASP A 43 11.65 -22.67 -12.75
CA ASP A 43 12.42 -23.67 -13.55
C ASP A 43 13.31 -23.00 -14.60
N ARG A 44 12.93 -21.80 -15.04
CA ARG A 44 13.71 -20.95 -15.95
C ARG A 44 13.44 -19.48 -15.64
N PHE A 45 14.47 -18.66 -15.79
CA PHE A 45 14.40 -17.22 -15.68
C PHE A 45 14.83 -16.53 -16.98
N ILE A 46 14.13 -15.48 -17.37
CA ILE A 46 14.46 -14.63 -18.53
C ILE A 46 14.50 -13.18 -18.07
N HIS A 47 15.66 -12.54 -18.24
CA HIS A 47 15.89 -11.16 -17.83
C HIS A 47 15.40 -10.18 -18.92
N ILE A 48 14.19 -9.64 -18.74
CA ILE A 48 13.53 -8.69 -19.66
C ILE A 48 12.76 -7.68 -18.81
N ASP A 49 12.89 -6.38 -19.10
CA ASP A 49 12.01 -5.37 -18.51
C ASP A 49 10.56 -5.67 -18.92
N LEU A 50 9.69 -5.83 -17.94
CA LEU A 50 8.28 -6.18 -18.14
C LEU A 50 7.49 -5.11 -18.91
N LYS A 51 8.05 -3.90 -19.07
CA LYS A 51 7.52 -2.84 -19.94
C LYS A 51 7.76 -3.11 -21.43
N ASP A 52 8.74 -3.94 -21.78
CA ASP A 52 9.05 -4.28 -23.18
C ASP A 52 8.20 -5.48 -23.65
N ALA A 53 6.92 -5.21 -23.92
CA ALA A 53 5.98 -6.23 -24.39
C ALA A 53 6.43 -6.93 -25.69
N ALA A 54 7.22 -6.26 -26.53
CA ALA A 54 7.75 -6.84 -27.76
C ALA A 54 8.86 -7.86 -27.47
N ALA A 55 9.78 -7.55 -26.56
CA ALA A 55 10.80 -8.49 -26.09
C ALA A 55 10.17 -9.71 -25.41
N ILE A 56 9.16 -9.51 -24.57
CA ILE A 56 8.43 -10.62 -23.92
C ILE A 56 7.76 -11.52 -24.96
N LEU A 57 7.10 -10.94 -25.97
CA LEU A 57 6.48 -11.70 -27.06
C LEU A 57 7.50 -12.52 -27.85
N ASN A 58 8.66 -11.93 -28.17
CA ASN A 58 9.73 -12.66 -28.87
C ASN A 58 10.26 -13.82 -28.04
N ALA A 59 10.52 -13.61 -26.74
CA ALA A 59 10.93 -14.66 -25.83
C ALA A 59 9.88 -15.77 -25.70
N ALA A 60 8.59 -15.41 -25.64
CA ALA A 60 7.48 -16.36 -25.61
C ALA A 60 7.36 -17.17 -26.91
N ARG A 61 7.61 -16.55 -28.07
CA ARG A 61 7.66 -17.25 -29.38
C ARG A 61 8.77 -18.28 -29.41
N ASP A 62 9.96 -17.91 -28.96
CA ASP A 62 11.13 -18.79 -28.96
C ASP A 62 10.93 -19.94 -27.97
N LEU A 63 10.43 -19.65 -26.77
CA LEU A 63 10.07 -20.65 -25.77
C LEU A 63 9.04 -21.64 -26.32
N ARG A 64 7.97 -21.14 -26.96
CA ARG A 64 6.92 -22.00 -27.53
C ARG A 64 7.47 -22.95 -28.59
N LYS A 65 8.40 -22.48 -29.44
CA LYS A 65 9.03 -23.30 -30.48
C LYS A 65 9.98 -24.35 -29.90
N ALA A 66 10.77 -23.99 -28.90
CA ALA A 66 11.81 -24.84 -28.36
C ALA A 66 11.26 -25.87 -27.35
N GLU A 67 10.33 -25.45 -26.50
CA GLU A 67 9.98 -26.16 -25.26
C GLU A 67 8.46 -26.25 -25.00
N GLY A 68 7.65 -25.49 -25.75
CA GLY A 68 6.22 -25.35 -25.52
C GLY A 68 5.86 -24.20 -24.55
N LEU A 69 4.66 -23.67 -24.72
CA LEU A 69 4.08 -22.62 -23.88
C LEU A 69 2.55 -22.73 -23.95
N ASP A 70 1.91 -22.96 -22.81
CA ASP A 70 0.46 -23.22 -22.73
C ASP A 70 -0.32 -22.03 -22.18
N GLY A 71 0.34 -21.13 -21.47
CA GLY A 71 -0.29 -19.92 -20.93
C GLY A 71 0.71 -18.87 -20.47
N VAL A 72 0.20 -17.65 -20.32
CA VAL A 72 0.95 -16.52 -19.75
C VAL A 72 0.12 -15.97 -18.59
N PHE A 73 0.79 -15.66 -17.49
CA PHE A 73 0.15 -15.28 -16.24
C PHE A 73 0.88 -14.14 -15.56
N THR A 74 0.15 -13.37 -14.76
CA THR A 74 0.71 -12.43 -13.81
C THR A 74 -0.19 -12.34 -12.58
N ALA A 75 0.42 -12.09 -11.43
CA ALA A 75 -0.28 -11.74 -10.19
C ALA A 75 0.41 -10.53 -9.58
N ALA A 76 -0.33 -9.65 -8.91
CA ALA A 76 0.23 -8.54 -8.13
C ALA A 76 1.21 -7.60 -8.89
N THR A 77 1.15 -7.53 -10.22
CA THR A 77 1.87 -6.54 -11.05
C THR A 77 0.97 -5.94 -12.12
N ASP A 78 1.23 -4.71 -12.54
CA ASP A 78 0.46 -4.03 -13.60
C ASP A 78 0.99 -4.35 -15.00
N PHE A 79 1.02 -5.64 -15.31
CA PHE A 79 1.43 -6.16 -16.61
C PHE A 79 0.38 -7.10 -17.24
N SER A 80 -0.88 -6.98 -16.82
CA SER A 80 -2.02 -7.72 -17.42
C SER A 80 -2.17 -7.41 -18.91
N SER A 81 -1.88 -6.18 -19.34
CA SER A 81 -1.82 -5.80 -20.76
C SER A 81 -0.72 -6.53 -21.51
N SER A 82 0.50 -6.66 -20.94
CA SER A 82 1.58 -7.45 -21.53
C SER A 82 1.22 -8.95 -21.61
N VAL A 83 0.56 -9.50 -20.59
CA VAL A 83 0.05 -10.88 -20.61
C VAL A 83 -0.93 -11.07 -21.76
N ALA A 84 -1.95 -10.21 -21.87
CA ALA A 84 -2.97 -10.28 -22.91
C ALA A 84 -2.36 -10.09 -24.31
N TYR A 85 -1.40 -9.17 -24.46
CA TYR A 85 -0.69 -8.94 -25.71
C TYR A 85 0.01 -10.22 -26.20
N VAL A 86 0.75 -10.90 -25.32
CA VAL A 86 1.44 -12.15 -25.66
C VAL A 86 0.43 -13.26 -25.93
N ALA A 87 -0.58 -13.40 -25.08
CA ALA A 87 -1.58 -14.45 -25.22
C ALA A 87 -2.34 -14.35 -26.55
N GLU A 88 -2.81 -13.15 -26.91
CA GLU A 88 -3.53 -12.89 -28.16
C GLU A 88 -2.64 -13.17 -29.39
N ASN A 89 -1.41 -12.66 -29.41
CA ASN A 89 -0.48 -12.86 -30.53
C ASN A 89 -0.06 -14.32 -30.74
N LEU A 90 -0.16 -15.15 -29.71
CA LEU A 90 0.18 -16.57 -29.78
C LEU A 90 -1.05 -17.48 -29.83
N GLY A 91 -2.26 -16.95 -29.73
CA GLY A 91 -3.49 -17.74 -29.61
C GLY A 91 -3.53 -18.60 -28.35
N LEU A 92 -2.94 -18.12 -27.25
CA LEU A 92 -3.02 -18.73 -25.93
C LEU A 92 -4.31 -18.27 -25.20
N PRO A 93 -4.78 -19.00 -24.18
CA PRO A 93 -5.92 -18.58 -23.37
C PRO A 93 -5.69 -17.21 -22.73
N GLY A 94 -6.69 -16.32 -22.80
CA GLY A 94 -6.59 -14.97 -22.25
C GLY A 94 -7.76 -14.08 -22.66
N ILE A 95 -7.76 -12.85 -22.14
CA ILE A 95 -8.64 -11.77 -22.60
C ILE A 95 -8.00 -11.04 -23.80
N PRO A 96 -8.79 -10.32 -24.61
CA PRO A 96 -8.24 -9.45 -25.65
C PRO A 96 -7.29 -8.40 -25.07
N TYR A 97 -6.28 -8.01 -25.85
CA TYR A 97 -5.33 -6.97 -25.48
C TYR A 97 -6.03 -5.64 -25.17
N GLU A 98 -7.01 -5.26 -25.98
CA GLU A 98 -7.81 -4.05 -25.77
C GLU A 98 -8.57 -4.06 -24.43
N THR A 99 -9.13 -5.21 -24.02
CA THR A 99 -9.76 -5.38 -22.71
C THR A 99 -8.76 -5.16 -21.58
N ALA A 100 -7.55 -5.68 -21.72
CA ALA A 100 -6.52 -5.50 -20.72
C ALA A 100 -6.01 -4.05 -20.66
N LEU A 101 -5.95 -3.34 -21.80
CA LEU A 101 -5.65 -1.91 -21.85
C LEU A 101 -6.73 -1.07 -21.17
N ASP A 102 -8.00 -1.36 -21.44
CA ASP A 102 -9.13 -0.69 -20.79
C ASP A 102 -9.12 -0.87 -19.28
N ALA A 103 -8.64 -2.01 -18.77
CA ALA A 103 -8.50 -2.28 -17.34
C ALA A 103 -7.20 -1.72 -16.71
N SER A 104 -6.20 -1.36 -17.52
CA SER A 104 -4.89 -0.91 -17.01
C SER A 104 -4.71 0.61 -17.08
N ASP A 105 -5.37 1.27 -18.04
CA ASP A 105 -5.34 2.71 -18.19
C ASP A 105 -6.61 3.34 -17.57
N LYS A 106 -6.42 4.19 -16.57
CA LYS A 106 -7.50 4.82 -15.80
C LYS A 106 -8.37 5.73 -16.66
N ALA A 107 -7.83 6.39 -17.67
CA ALA A 107 -8.63 7.23 -18.56
C ALA A 107 -9.53 6.38 -19.47
N ARG A 108 -8.99 5.28 -20.02
CA ARG A 108 -9.76 4.30 -20.80
C ARG A 108 -10.84 3.65 -19.94
N MET A 109 -10.47 3.19 -18.74
CA MET A 109 -11.38 2.58 -17.77
C MET A 109 -12.57 3.47 -17.47
N ARG A 110 -12.32 4.74 -17.14
CA ARG A 110 -13.38 5.70 -16.83
C ARG A 110 -14.27 6.00 -18.04
N ALA A 111 -13.71 6.05 -19.25
CA ALA A 111 -14.49 6.19 -20.48
C ALA A 111 -15.46 5.00 -20.68
N ARG A 112 -14.99 3.77 -20.44
CA ARG A 112 -15.83 2.56 -20.48
C ARG A 112 -16.94 2.59 -19.44
N PHE A 113 -16.62 2.99 -18.21
CA PHE A 113 -17.61 3.12 -17.14
C PHE A 113 -18.67 4.16 -17.46
N HIS A 114 -18.27 5.33 -17.98
CA HIS A 114 -19.22 6.35 -18.40
C HIS A 114 -20.13 5.86 -19.56
N GLU A 115 -19.56 5.21 -20.58
CA GLU A 115 -20.33 4.64 -21.70
C GLU A 115 -21.38 3.63 -21.22
N LYS A 116 -21.01 2.78 -20.24
CA LYS A 116 -21.87 1.72 -19.71
C LYS A 116 -22.67 2.12 -18.46
N LYS A 117 -22.58 3.39 -18.04
CA LYS A 117 -23.26 3.94 -16.85
C LYS A 117 -22.90 3.19 -15.54
N VAL A 118 -21.66 2.73 -15.43
CA VAL A 118 -21.13 2.19 -14.17
C VAL A 118 -20.79 3.37 -13.24
N PRO A 119 -21.24 3.37 -11.97
CA PRO A 119 -20.88 4.40 -11.01
C PRO A 119 -19.36 4.53 -10.86
N ALA A 120 -18.83 5.71 -11.20
CA ALA A 120 -17.42 6.06 -11.16
C ALA A 120 -17.29 7.59 -10.99
N PRO A 121 -16.18 8.12 -10.45
CA PRO A 121 -16.01 9.56 -10.30
C PRO A 121 -15.96 10.25 -11.66
N ARG A 122 -16.46 11.49 -11.72
CA ARG A 122 -16.27 12.33 -12.91
C ARG A 122 -14.79 12.65 -13.04
N PHE A 123 -14.30 12.69 -14.27
CA PHE A 123 -12.88 12.83 -14.55
C PHE A 123 -12.63 13.56 -15.87
N PHE A 124 -11.38 14.01 -16.04
CA PHE A 124 -10.79 14.28 -17.34
C PHE A 124 -9.32 13.88 -17.32
N ALA A 125 -8.73 13.75 -18.52
CA ALA A 125 -7.31 13.45 -18.68
C ALA A 125 -6.58 14.59 -19.40
N LEU A 126 -5.28 14.71 -19.10
CA LEU A 126 -4.35 15.66 -19.73
C LEU A 126 -3.02 14.97 -20.04
N HIS A 127 -2.50 15.23 -21.23
CA HIS A 127 -1.11 14.91 -21.59
C HIS A 127 -0.16 15.97 -20.98
N GLU A 128 1.12 15.65 -20.86
CA GLU A 128 2.14 16.54 -20.27
C GLU A 128 2.19 17.94 -20.92
N ASP A 129 1.93 18.03 -22.22
CA ASP A 129 1.95 19.29 -22.96
C ASP A 129 0.74 20.21 -22.66
N ALA A 130 -0.25 19.70 -21.91
CA ALA A 130 -1.51 20.38 -21.65
C ALA A 130 -1.80 20.57 -20.15
N LEU A 131 -0.82 20.34 -19.26
CA LEU A 131 -1.03 20.43 -17.81
C LEU A 131 -1.50 21.82 -17.38
N GLU A 132 -0.98 22.88 -18.00
CA GLU A 132 -1.37 24.27 -17.71
C GLU A 132 -2.87 24.56 -17.95
N LEU A 133 -3.56 23.71 -18.71
CA LEU A 133 -4.99 23.82 -18.96
C LEU A 133 -5.86 23.18 -17.87
N ALA A 134 -5.26 22.59 -16.82
CA ALA A 134 -6.00 21.86 -15.78
C ALA A 134 -7.07 22.72 -15.11
N SER A 135 -6.73 23.93 -14.67
CA SER A 135 -7.68 24.84 -14.02
C SER A 135 -8.82 25.25 -14.95
N ASP A 136 -8.52 25.52 -16.22
CA ASP A 136 -9.54 25.88 -17.20
C ASP A 136 -10.47 24.71 -17.54
N LYS A 137 -9.92 23.49 -17.63
CA LYS A 137 -10.73 22.27 -17.79
C LYS A 137 -11.63 22.02 -16.59
N ILE A 138 -11.19 22.28 -15.36
CA ILE A 138 -12.05 22.17 -14.17
C ILE A 138 -13.23 23.15 -14.28
N ARG A 139 -12.96 24.42 -14.62
CA ARG A 139 -14.00 25.44 -14.80
C ARG A 139 -14.99 25.09 -15.92
N ALA A 140 -14.51 24.49 -17.01
CA ALA A 140 -15.31 24.11 -18.16
C ALA A 140 -16.04 22.76 -18.01
N SER A 141 -15.65 21.94 -17.04
CA SER A 141 -16.21 20.59 -16.82
C SER A 141 -17.18 20.55 -15.65
N SER A 142 -17.74 19.37 -15.38
CA SER A 142 -18.59 19.06 -14.22
C SER A 142 -17.82 18.50 -13.02
N VAL A 143 -16.48 18.37 -13.11
CA VAL A 143 -15.62 17.86 -12.03
C VAL A 143 -15.48 18.91 -10.93
N ARG A 144 -15.65 18.51 -9.66
CA ARG A 144 -15.61 19.40 -8.49
C ARG A 144 -14.64 18.89 -7.42
N PHE A 145 -14.10 19.84 -6.65
CA PHE A 145 -13.25 19.54 -5.50
C PHE A 145 -14.03 18.84 -4.37
N PRO A 146 -13.36 18.04 -3.51
CA PRO A 146 -11.94 17.72 -3.57
C PRO A 146 -11.58 16.82 -4.78
N LEU A 147 -10.36 16.97 -5.28
CA LEU A 147 -9.86 16.27 -6.48
C LEU A 147 -8.78 15.26 -6.11
N VAL A 148 -8.59 14.27 -6.99
CA VAL A 148 -7.45 13.35 -6.97
C VAL A 148 -6.73 13.44 -8.30
N VAL A 149 -5.43 13.71 -8.24
CA VAL A 149 -4.52 13.67 -9.39
C VAL A 149 -3.77 12.34 -9.36
N LYS A 150 -3.73 11.62 -10.49
CA LYS A 150 -3.07 10.31 -10.59
C LYS A 150 -2.55 10.02 -11.99
N PRO A 151 -1.47 9.21 -12.14
CA PRO A 151 -1.01 8.79 -13.46
C PRO A 151 -2.04 7.86 -14.09
N ALA A 152 -2.20 7.94 -15.42
CA ALA A 152 -3.17 7.12 -16.13
C ALA A 152 -2.85 5.62 -16.03
N ASP A 153 -1.58 5.23 -15.97
CA ASP A 153 -1.10 3.88 -16.30
C ASP A 153 -0.04 3.34 -15.30
N ASN A 154 -0.25 3.59 -14.00
CA ASN A 154 0.62 3.11 -12.93
C ASN A 154 -0.14 2.64 -11.67
N MET A 155 0.51 1.88 -10.80
CA MET A 155 -0.01 1.40 -9.50
C MET A 155 0.83 1.84 -8.30
N GLY A 156 0.38 1.40 -7.12
CA GLY A 156 1.09 1.57 -5.86
C GLY A 156 0.92 2.97 -5.30
N ALA A 157 -0.09 3.73 -5.74
CA ALA A 157 -0.33 5.12 -5.38
C ALA A 157 0.84 6.08 -5.72
N ARG A 158 1.75 5.71 -6.63
CA ARG A 158 2.85 6.57 -7.07
C ARG A 158 2.32 7.78 -7.82
N GLY A 159 2.68 8.98 -7.36
CA GLY A 159 2.21 10.22 -7.98
C GLY A 159 0.70 10.46 -7.83
N VAL A 160 0.08 9.86 -6.82
CA VAL A 160 -1.33 10.08 -6.47
C VAL A 160 -1.41 11.07 -5.32
N LYS A 161 -2.18 12.16 -5.49
CA LYS A 161 -2.34 13.20 -4.46
C LYS A 161 -3.74 13.77 -4.46
N ARG A 162 -4.33 13.94 -3.27
CA ARG A 162 -5.58 14.68 -3.06
C ARG A 162 -5.29 16.18 -3.10
N ILE A 163 -6.17 16.93 -3.76
CA ILE A 163 -6.15 18.39 -3.83
C ILE A 163 -7.49 18.89 -3.32
N ASP A 164 -7.48 19.59 -2.19
CA ASP A 164 -8.67 20.20 -1.61
C ASP A 164 -8.97 21.57 -2.23
N PHE A 165 -10.20 22.05 -2.03
CA PHE A 165 -10.58 23.41 -2.40
C PHE A 165 -10.01 24.40 -1.39
N GLU A 166 -9.35 25.46 -1.85
CA GLU A 166 -8.92 26.57 -0.99
C GLU A 166 -9.88 27.76 -1.13
N PRO A 167 -10.70 28.08 -0.11
CA PRO A 167 -11.73 29.12 -0.20
C PRO A 167 -11.19 30.56 -0.22
N ASP A 168 -9.97 30.79 0.29
CA ASP A 168 -9.50 32.13 0.68
C ASP A 168 -8.80 32.92 -0.45
N GLY A 169 -9.02 32.55 -1.71
CA GLY A 169 -8.54 33.32 -2.87
C GLY A 169 -7.07 33.08 -3.24
N ALA A 170 -6.40 32.13 -2.60
CA ALA A 170 -5.16 31.56 -3.12
C ALA A 170 -5.48 30.74 -4.38
N ASP A 171 -4.71 30.94 -5.45
CA ASP A 171 -4.92 30.23 -6.70
C ASP A 171 -4.58 28.74 -6.52
N SER A 172 -5.61 27.91 -6.31
CA SER A 172 -5.46 26.44 -6.23
C SER A 172 -4.86 25.83 -7.50
N SER A 173 -4.64 26.62 -8.56
CA SER A 173 -3.88 26.20 -9.74
C SER A 173 -2.46 25.78 -9.38
N GLY A 174 -1.77 26.46 -8.45
CA GLY A 174 -0.37 26.16 -8.12
C GLY A 174 -0.19 24.72 -7.63
N PRO A 175 -0.83 24.33 -6.51
CA PRO A 175 -0.78 22.98 -5.98
C PRO A 175 -1.31 21.91 -6.95
N LEU A 176 -2.36 22.22 -7.70
CA LEU A 176 -2.91 21.31 -8.70
C LEU A 176 -1.91 21.02 -9.83
N ILE A 177 -1.29 22.07 -10.38
CA ILE A 177 -0.32 21.95 -11.49
C ILE A 177 0.94 21.23 -10.99
N GLU A 178 1.41 21.52 -9.79
CA GLU A 178 2.53 20.80 -9.18
C GLU A 178 2.22 19.31 -8.99
N ALA A 179 1.02 18.98 -8.50
CA ALA A 179 0.57 17.60 -8.40
C ALA A 179 0.50 16.91 -9.77
N CYS A 180 -0.01 17.60 -10.80
CA CYS A 180 -0.01 17.11 -12.18
C CYS A 180 1.41 16.83 -12.70
N ARG A 181 2.35 17.75 -12.49
CA ARG A 181 3.77 17.58 -12.89
C ARG A 181 4.45 16.42 -12.15
N THR A 182 4.14 16.26 -10.87
CA THR A 182 4.65 15.12 -10.07
C THR A 182 4.06 13.82 -10.59
N SER A 183 2.75 13.80 -10.84
CA SER A 183 2.01 12.63 -11.30
C SER A 183 2.45 12.16 -12.69
N VAL A 184 2.71 13.09 -13.63
CA VAL A 184 3.12 12.76 -15.01
C VAL A 184 4.50 12.10 -15.08
N ALA A 185 5.39 12.39 -14.12
CA ALA A 185 6.69 11.72 -14.01
C ALA A 185 6.55 10.21 -13.73
N PHE A 186 5.42 9.79 -13.16
CA PHE A 186 5.09 8.39 -12.90
C PHE A 186 4.18 7.76 -13.96
N SER A 187 3.77 8.50 -15.01
CA SER A 187 2.97 7.95 -16.11
C SER A 187 3.85 7.55 -17.28
N ARG A 188 3.63 6.35 -17.83
CA ARG A 188 4.40 5.85 -18.99
C ARG A 188 3.90 6.50 -20.27
N SER A 189 2.59 6.75 -20.35
CA SER A 189 1.91 7.48 -21.42
C SER A 189 1.96 9.00 -21.28
N ARG A 190 2.70 9.53 -20.29
CA ARG A 190 2.78 10.97 -19.97
C ARG A 190 1.39 11.62 -19.80
N THR A 191 0.44 10.84 -19.31
CA THR A 191 -0.95 11.26 -19.14
C THR A 191 -1.35 11.19 -17.67
N VAL A 192 -1.99 12.25 -17.20
CA VAL A 192 -2.57 12.33 -15.86
C VAL A 192 -4.09 12.32 -15.94
N VAL A 193 -4.71 11.71 -14.95
CA VAL A 193 -6.15 11.74 -14.69
C VAL A 193 -6.40 12.65 -13.50
N ILE A 194 -7.33 13.58 -13.67
CA ILE A 194 -7.87 14.42 -12.61
C ILE A 194 -9.34 14.00 -12.43
N GLU A 195 -9.69 13.54 -11.24
CA GLU A 195 -11.04 13.09 -10.92
C GLU A 195 -11.52 13.61 -9.58
N GLU A 196 -12.82 13.52 -9.34
CA GLU A 196 -13.42 13.82 -8.04
C GLU A 196 -12.95 12.80 -7.00
N PHE A 197 -12.63 13.28 -5.80
CA PHE A 197 -12.37 12.43 -4.66
C PHE A 197 -13.61 11.60 -4.31
N ILE A 198 -13.42 10.31 -4.08
CA ILE A 198 -14.51 9.40 -3.72
C ILE A 198 -14.57 9.31 -2.20
N GLU A 199 -15.62 9.85 -1.61
CA GLU A 199 -15.90 9.72 -0.18
C GLU A 199 -16.52 8.35 0.14
N GLY A 200 -16.04 7.70 1.19
CA GLY A 200 -16.62 6.44 1.68
C GLY A 200 -15.59 5.45 2.21
N ARG A 201 -16.07 4.30 2.69
CA ARG A 201 -15.22 3.15 3.04
C ARG A 201 -14.75 2.47 1.77
N GLU A 202 -13.46 2.18 1.66
CA GLU A 202 -12.87 1.51 0.49
C GLU A 202 -12.72 0.00 0.73
N TYR A 203 -13.08 -0.79 -0.28
CA TYR A 203 -13.00 -2.25 -0.24
C TYR A 203 -12.23 -2.82 -1.43
N SER A 204 -11.43 -3.85 -1.17
CA SER A 204 -10.79 -4.64 -2.23
C SER A 204 -11.63 -5.89 -2.50
N ILE A 205 -11.98 -6.16 -3.75
CA ILE A 205 -12.71 -7.35 -4.18
C ILE A 205 -11.84 -8.15 -5.13
N ASP A 206 -11.55 -9.41 -4.78
CA ASP A 206 -10.95 -10.38 -5.70
C ASP A 206 -12.02 -11.28 -6.28
N ALA A 207 -11.98 -11.51 -7.59
CA ALA A 207 -12.85 -12.45 -8.28
C ALA A 207 -12.13 -13.20 -9.39
N ILE A 208 -12.65 -14.40 -9.67
CA ILE A 208 -12.26 -15.24 -10.80
C ILE A 208 -13.37 -15.20 -11.84
N LEU A 209 -12.96 -15.16 -13.12
CA LEU A 209 -13.86 -15.19 -14.26
C LEU A 209 -13.56 -16.37 -15.17
N GLU A 210 -14.59 -17.15 -15.48
CA GLU A 210 -14.53 -18.23 -16.46
C GLU A 210 -15.70 -18.09 -17.42
N LYS A 211 -15.41 -17.80 -18.69
CA LYS A 211 -16.42 -17.63 -19.76
C LYS A 211 -17.53 -16.64 -19.39
N GLY A 212 -17.15 -15.53 -18.76
CA GLY A 212 -18.05 -14.46 -18.33
C GLY A 212 -18.75 -14.70 -17.00
N ARG A 213 -18.63 -15.90 -16.40
CA ARG A 213 -19.16 -16.16 -15.05
C ARG A 213 -18.18 -15.64 -14.01
N LEU A 214 -18.60 -14.65 -13.24
CA LEU A 214 -17.85 -14.06 -12.13
C LEU A 214 -18.09 -14.85 -10.84
N THR A 215 -17.01 -15.16 -10.11
CA THR A 215 -17.06 -15.76 -8.77
C THR A 215 -16.21 -14.91 -7.84
N VAL A 216 -16.88 -14.21 -6.91
CA VAL A 216 -16.21 -13.44 -5.86
C VAL A 216 -15.47 -14.41 -4.95
N CYS A 217 -14.19 -14.13 -4.72
CA CYS A 217 -13.32 -14.91 -3.85
C CYS A 217 -13.28 -14.24 -2.48
N GLY A 218 -12.88 -12.97 -2.40
CA GLY A 218 -12.79 -12.26 -1.12
C GLY A 218 -13.10 -10.77 -1.25
N ILE A 219 -13.67 -10.21 -0.18
CA ILE A 219 -13.88 -8.77 -0.01
C ILE A 219 -13.13 -8.36 1.26
N ALA A 220 -12.27 -7.36 1.16
CA ALA A 220 -11.46 -6.85 2.26
C ALA A 220 -11.82 -5.40 2.60
N ASP A 221 -11.88 -5.08 3.89
CA ASP A 221 -11.77 -3.69 4.36
C ASP A 221 -10.36 -3.17 4.02
N ARG A 222 -10.24 -2.05 3.31
CA ARG A 222 -8.94 -1.40 3.05
C ARG A 222 -8.69 -0.30 4.08
N HIS A 223 -7.49 -0.27 4.65
CA HIS A 223 -7.07 0.76 5.61
C HIS A 223 -6.16 1.76 4.89
N ILE A 224 -6.75 2.83 4.35
CA ILE A 224 -6.01 3.91 3.68
C ILE A 224 -5.78 5.08 4.64
N ARG A 225 -4.54 5.59 4.70
CA ARG A 225 -4.11 6.66 5.62
C ARG A 225 -3.15 7.62 4.94
N PHE A 226 -2.88 8.71 5.66
CA PHE A 226 -1.84 9.72 5.38
C PHE A 226 -2.20 10.72 4.27
N ASP A 227 -3.40 11.32 4.36
CA ASP A 227 -3.81 12.46 3.53
C ASP A 227 -2.70 13.54 3.46
N PRO A 228 -2.42 14.10 2.27
CA PRO A 228 -3.15 13.96 1.01
C PRO A 228 -2.74 12.74 0.15
N PHE A 229 -1.96 11.81 0.71
CA PHE A 229 -1.56 10.56 0.05
C PHE A 229 -2.53 9.43 0.36
N PHE A 230 -2.46 8.36 -0.43
CA PHE A 230 -3.35 7.21 -0.35
C PHE A 230 -2.56 5.94 0.02
N ILE A 231 -2.08 5.87 1.26
CA ILE A 231 -1.23 4.77 1.71
C ILE A 231 -2.08 3.66 2.30
N GLU A 232 -2.03 2.48 1.69
CA GLU A 232 -2.64 1.29 2.24
C GLU A 232 -1.77 0.77 3.39
N VAL A 233 -2.16 1.07 4.62
CA VAL A 233 -1.47 0.60 5.83
C VAL A 233 -1.93 -0.79 6.27
N GLY A 234 -2.86 -1.37 5.52
CA GLY A 234 -3.35 -2.72 5.78
C GLY A 234 -4.66 -3.01 5.07
N HIS A 235 -5.12 -4.25 5.25
CA HIS A 235 -6.49 -4.65 4.96
C HIS A 235 -6.93 -5.75 5.94
N THR A 236 -8.24 -5.98 6.04
CA THR A 236 -8.83 -7.06 6.85
C THR A 236 -9.85 -7.85 6.03
N LEU A 237 -9.73 -9.18 6.07
CA LEU A 237 -10.68 -10.12 5.47
C LEU A 237 -11.34 -11.00 6.54
N PRO A 238 -12.60 -11.42 6.35
CA PRO A 238 -13.56 -10.80 5.42
C PRO A 238 -13.88 -9.34 5.85
N ALA A 239 -14.35 -8.54 4.90
CA ALA A 239 -14.82 -7.18 5.18
C ALA A 239 -16.03 -7.20 6.15
N ASP A 240 -16.08 -6.21 7.04
CA ASP A 240 -17.22 -6.00 7.94
C ASP A 240 -18.35 -5.27 7.22
N LEU A 241 -19.23 -6.07 6.61
CA LEU A 241 -20.31 -5.65 5.72
C LEU A 241 -21.60 -6.39 6.08
N ASP A 242 -22.73 -5.67 6.04
CA ASP A 242 -24.02 -6.34 5.98
C ASP A 242 -24.32 -6.92 4.58
N SER A 243 -25.38 -7.72 4.48
CA SER A 243 -25.74 -8.37 3.20
C SER A 243 -26.09 -7.37 2.09
N SER A 244 -26.73 -6.25 2.43
CA SER A 244 -27.14 -5.25 1.46
C SER A 244 -25.95 -4.45 0.92
N GLU A 245 -25.03 -4.06 1.80
CA GLU A 245 -23.77 -3.41 1.42
C GLU A 245 -22.93 -4.34 0.53
N ARG A 246 -22.85 -5.62 0.90
CA ARG A 246 -22.15 -6.64 0.10
C ARG A 246 -22.75 -6.78 -1.29
N ASP A 247 -24.08 -6.91 -1.39
CA ASP A 247 -24.76 -7.08 -2.68
C ASP A 247 -24.59 -5.85 -3.57
N GLU A 248 -24.63 -4.65 -3.00
CA GLU A 248 -24.40 -3.40 -3.72
C GLU A 248 -22.96 -3.31 -4.27
N LEU A 249 -21.97 -3.57 -3.42
CA LEU A 249 -20.55 -3.59 -3.81
C LEU A 249 -20.29 -4.60 -4.93
N VAL A 250 -20.79 -5.83 -4.78
CA VAL A 250 -20.62 -6.90 -5.78
C VAL A 250 -21.35 -6.57 -7.08
N SER A 251 -22.52 -5.95 -7.01
CA SER A 251 -23.29 -5.52 -8.18
C SER A 251 -22.53 -4.48 -9.00
N VAL A 252 -22.06 -3.40 -8.35
CA VAL A 252 -21.30 -2.32 -9.00
C VAL A 252 -19.96 -2.83 -9.54
N PHE A 253 -19.25 -3.67 -8.79
CA PHE A 253 -18.05 -4.33 -9.26
C PHE A 253 -18.31 -5.20 -10.50
N SER A 254 -19.33 -6.05 -10.47
CA SER A 254 -19.68 -6.93 -11.58
C SER A 254 -20.06 -6.16 -12.84
N ALA A 255 -20.79 -5.04 -12.68
CA ALA A 255 -21.10 -4.12 -13.78
C ALA A 255 -19.84 -3.49 -14.38
N GLY A 256 -18.87 -3.09 -13.54
CA GLY A 256 -17.57 -2.58 -13.99
C GLY A 256 -16.75 -3.63 -14.75
N VAL A 257 -16.65 -4.85 -14.22
CA VAL A 257 -15.95 -5.97 -14.87
C VAL A 257 -16.56 -6.25 -16.25
N ALA A 258 -17.89 -6.29 -16.35
CA ALA A 258 -18.61 -6.47 -17.61
C ALA A 258 -18.40 -5.30 -18.58
N ALA A 259 -18.37 -4.05 -18.10
CA ALA A 259 -18.16 -2.86 -18.93
C ALA A 259 -16.78 -2.83 -19.61
N LEU A 260 -15.77 -3.35 -18.93
CA LEU A 260 -14.41 -3.53 -19.45
C LEU A 260 -14.30 -4.72 -20.41
N GLY A 261 -15.25 -5.67 -20.37
CA GLY A 261 -15.22 -6.86 -21.22
C GLY A 261 -14.33 -7.98 -20.68
N ILE A 262 -14.01 -7.96 -19.39
CA ILE A 262 -13.23 -9.03 -18.75
C ILE A 262 -14.13 -10.26 -18.65
N THR A 263 -13.75 -11.35 -19.32
CA THR A 263 -14.56 -12.59 -19.38
C THR A 263 -13.81 -13.82 -18.89
N ASN A 264 -12.50 -13.74 -18.74
CA ASN A 264 -11.66 -14.88 -18.39
C ASN A 264 -10.47 -14.42 -17.54
N GLY A 265 -10.08 -15.20 -16.53
CA GLY A 265 -8.92 -14.93 -15.67
C GLY A 265 -9.33 -14.41 -14.29
N ALA A 266 -8.72 -13.31 -13.86
CA ALA A 266 -8.99 -12.69 -12.57
C ALA A 266 -9.34 -11.21 -12.72
N ALA A 267 -10.14 -10.69 -11.79
CA ALA A 267 -10.41 -9.28 -11.66
C ALA A 267 -10.28 -8.85 -10.20
N LYS A 268 -9.60 -7.73 -9.99
CA LYS A 268 -9.48 -7.05 -8.71
C LYS A 268 -10.19 -5.71 -8.80
N GLY A 269 -11.08 -5.41 -7.86
CA GLY A 269 -11.77 -4.13 -7.76
C GLY A 269 -11.43 -3.36 -6.49
N ASP A 270 -11.15 -2.06 -6.62
CA ASP A 270 -11.29 -1.11 -5.51
C ASP A 270 -12.65 -0.42 -5.66
N VAL A 271 -13.54 -0.65 -4.69
CA VAL A 271 -14.90 -0.12 -4.69
C VAL A 271 -15.15 0.61 -3.38
N PHE A 272 -15.72 1.79 -3.49
CA PHE A 272 -16.04 2.65 -2.35
C PHE A 272 -17.53 2.53 -2.05
N LEU A 273 -17.89 2.46 -0.77
CA LEU A 273 -19.26 2.61 -0.30
C LEU A 273 -19.38 3.96 0.40
N GLY A 274 -20.03 4.91 -0.27
CA GLY A 274 -20.26 6.26 0.23
C GLY A 274 -21.74 6.52 0.54
N PRO A 275 -22.08 7.75 0.95
CA PRO A 275 -23.46 8.13 1.29
C PRO A 275 -24.44 8.05 0.10
N ASN A 276 -23.91 8.04 -1.14
CA ASN A 276 -24.69 7.97 -2.38
C ASN A 276 -24.64 6.57 -3.03
N GLY A 277 -24.19 5.55 -2.30
CA GLY A 277 -24.03 4.18 -2.78
C GLY A 277 -22.62 3.83 -3.25
N ALA A 278 -22.49 2.65 -3.85
CA ALA A 278 -21.21 2.10 -4.27
C ALA A 278 -20.67 2.72 -5.57
N VAL A 279 -19.37 3.00 -5.60
CA VAL A 279 -18.66 3.62 -6.73
C VAL A 279 -17.38 2.85 -7.03
N VAL A 280 -17.13 2.54 -8.31
CA VAL A 280 -15.88 1.89 -8.73
C VAL A 280 -14.74 2.92 -8.71
N GLY A 281 -13.75 2.66 -7.85
CA GLY A 281 -12.46 3.34 -7.87
C GLY A 281 -11.55 2.79 -8.97
N GLU A 282 -11.28 1.49 -8.99
CA GLU A 282 -10.40 0.86 -9.98
C GLU A 282 -10.79 -0.59 -10.22
N ILE A 283 -10.62 -1.11 -11.44
CA ILE A 283 -10.70 -2.55 -11.72
C ILE A 283 -9.49 -2.98 -12.55
N ALA A 284 -8.70 -3.91 -12.04
CA ALA A 284 -7.55 -4.48 -12.75
C ALA A 284 -7.85 -5.92 -13.20
N ALA A 285 -7.47 -6.26 -14.44
CA ALA A 285 -7.61 -7.61 -15.01
C ALA A 285 -6.50 -8.58 -14.52
N ARG A 286 -6.37 -8.69 -13.20
CA ARG A 286 -5.40 -9.53 -12.49
C ARG A 286 -5.85 -9.75 -11.05
N LEU A 287 -5.15 -10.62 -10.34
CA LEU A 287 -5.28 -10.78 -8.88
C LEU A 287 -4.74 -9.57 -8.12
N SER A 288 -5.25 -9.35 -6.90
CA SER A 288 -4.76 -8.33 -5.97
C SER A 288 -3.27 -8.47 -5.64
N GLY A 289 -2.62 -7.30 -5.54
CA GLY A 289 -1.34 -7.16 -4.84
C GLY A 289 -1.56 -6.98 -3.34
N GLY A 290 -0.60 -6.36 -2.65
CA GLY A 290 -0.74 -6.08 -1.21
C GLY A 290 -0.90 -7.34 -0.38
N TYR A 291 -0.34 -8.47 -0.83
CA TYR A 291 -0.44 -9.79 -0.19
C TYR A 291 -1.84 -10.42 -0.11
N MET A 292 -2.89 -9.81 -0.70
CA MET A 292 -4.25 -10.30 -0.55
C MET A 292 -4.46 -11.69 -1.19
N SER A 293 -4.26 -11.81 -2.50
CA SER A 293 -4.53 -13.07 -3.22
C SER A 293 -3.51 -14.17 -2.92
N GLY A 294 -2.30 -13.80 -2.51
CA GLY A 294 -1.20 -14.73 -2.23
C GLY A 294 -1.14 -15.22 -0.79
N TRP A 295 -1.67 -14.45 0.18
CA TRP A 295 -1.56 -14.75 1.61
C TRP A 295 -2.86 -14.57 2.37
N THR A 296 -3.38 -13.34 2.51
CA THR A 296 -4.47 -13.11 3.48
C THR A 296 -5.75 -13.83 3.09
N TYR A 297 -6.11 -13.88 1.80
CA TYR A 297 -7.28 -14.64 1.36
C TYR A 297 -7.08 -16.15 1.56
N PRO A 298 -5.97 -16.78 1.10
CA PRO A 298 -5.67 -18.17 1.45
C PRO A 298 -5.63 -18.50 2.95
N PHE A 299 -5.15 -17.58 3.79
CA PHE A 299 -5.16 -17.76 5.24
C PHE A 299 -6.57 -17.70 5.82
N ALA A 300 -7.41 -16.76 5.36
CA ALA A 300 -8.78 -16.60 5.82
C ALA A 300 -9.70 -17.76 5.36
N SER A 301 -9.64 -18.15 4.09
CA SER A 301 -10.62 -19.08 3.48
C SER A 301 -10.07 -20.49 3.23
N GLY A 302 -8.75 -20.64 3.22
CA GLY A 302 -8.08 -21.87 2.76
C GLY A 302 -8.13 -22.07 1.24
N VAL A 303 -8.59 -21.08 0.46
CA VAL A 303 -8.64 -21.13 -1.00
C VAL A 303 -7.36 -20.58 -1.61
N ASN A 304 -6.73 -21.34 -2.50
CA ASN A 304 -5.66 -20.83 -3.35
C ASN A 304 -6.24 -20.16 -4.61
N VAL A 305 -6.66 -18.89 -4.49
CA VAL A 305 -7.22 -18.13 -5.64
C VAL A 305 -6.22 -17.98 -6.79
N THR A 306 -4.92 -17.97 -6.47
CA THR A 306 -3.85 -17.93 -7.48
C THR A 306 -3.88 -19.16 -8.39
N GLU A 307 -4.13 -20.34 -7.82
CA GLU A 307 -4.29 -21.57 -8.59
C GLU A 307 -5.48 -21.50 -9.56
N HIS A 308 -6.64 -21.06 -9.09
CA HIS A 308 -7.83 -20.94 -9.93
C HIS A 308 -7.57 -20.01 -11.14
N ALA A 309 -6.92 -18.86 -10.92
CA ALA A 309 -6.57 -17.94 -11.99
C ALA A 309 -5.54 -18.54 -12.98
N MET A 310 -4.53 -19.26 -12.48
CA MET A 310 -3.52 -19.91 -13.32
C MET A 310 -4.12 -21.04 -14.17
N ARG A 311 -5.06 -21.82 -13.63
CA ARG A 311 -5.78 -22.85 -14.40
C ARG A 311 -6.49 -22.24 -15.60
N ILE A 312 -7.16 -21.11 -15.41
CA ILE A 312 -7.83 -20.39 -16.49
C ILE A 312 -6.84 -19.87 -17.53
N ALA A 313 -5.70 -19.32 -17.09
CA ALA A 313 -4.62 -18.88 -17.99
C ALA A 313 -4.01 -20.03 -18.82
N LEU A 314 -4.11 -21.26 -18.33
CA LEU A 314 -3.71 -22.50 -19.02
C LEU A 314 -4.85 -23.13 -19.84
N GLY A 315 -6.02 -22.51 -19.91
CA GLY A 315 -7.20 -23.05 -20.60
C GLY A 315 -7.82 -24.26 -19.91
N LEU A 316 -7.46 -24.51 -18.65
CA LEU A 316 -8.05 -25.54 -17.80
C LEU A 316 -9.29 -24.99 -17.08
N PRO A 317 -10.26 -25.86 -16.71
CA PRO A 317 -11.37 -25.43 -15.87
C PRO A 317 -10.87 -24.85 -14.56
N ALA A 318 -11.42 -23.71 -14.14
CA ALA A 318 -11.06 -23.03 -12.90
C ALA A 318 -11.20 -23.97 -11.68
N GLY A 319 -12.19 -24.87 -11.73
CA GLY A 319 -12.61 -25.67 -10.57
C GLY A 319 -13.58 -24.88 -9.69
N GLU A 320 -14.07 -25.52 -8.64
CA GLU A 320 -14.98 -24.88 -7.70
C GLU A 320 -14.20 -24.16 -6.61
N VAL A 321 -14.53 -22.89 -6.39
CA VAL A 321 -13.99 -22.09 -5.28
C VAL A 321 -14.74 -22.49 -4.02
N ARG A 322 -14.17 -23.41 -3.23
CA ARG A 322 -14.74 -23.88 -1.95
C ARG A 322 -13.84 -23.49 -0.80
N GLU A 323 -14.36 -22.65 0.08
CA GLU A 323 -13.68 -22.31 1.33
C GLU A 323 -13.60 -23.56 2.21
N SER A 324 -12.40 -23.84 2.73
CA SER A 324 -12.15 -24.97 3.63
C SER A 324 -12.13 -24.57 5.10
N ARG A 325 -12.18 -23.26 5.37
CA ARG A 325 -12.27 -22.64 6.70
C ARG A 325 -12.89 -21.26 6.58
N ALA A 326 -13.39 -20.75 7.70
CA ALA A 326 -13.95 -19.41 7.83
C ALA A 326 -13.18 -18.66 8.93
N TRP A 327 -11.97 -18.20 8.59
CA TRP A 327 -11.14 -17.38 9.46
C TRP A 327 -11.15 -15.92 9.01
N CYS A 328 -10.62 -15.07 9.87
CA CYS A 328 -10.21 -13.72 9.51
C CYS A 328 -8.71 -13.70 9.19
N SER A 329 -8.29 -12.76 8.34
CA SER A 329 -6.87 -12.43 8.14
C SER A 329 -6.68 -10.93 8.02
N ALA A 330 -5.67 -10.39 8.69
CA ALA A 330 -5.35 -8.97 8.66
C ALA A 330 -3.90 -8.76 8.25
N GLU A 331 -3.67 -7.73 7.44
CA GLU A 331 -2.35 -7.23 7.07
C GLU A 331 -2.17 -5.84 7.71
N ARG A 332 -0.98 -5.57 8.25
CA ARG A 332 -0.58 -4.24 8.72
C ARG A 332 0.83 -3.89 8.25
N ALA A 333 0.97 -2.67 7.75
CA ALA A 333 2.23 -2.15 7.25
C ALA A 333 3.16 -1.72 8.41
N VAL A 334 4.45 -1.98 8.22
CA VAL A 334 5.52 -1.34 8.99
C VAL A 334 6.01 -0.14 8.18
N ILE A 335 6.05 1.04 8.81
CA ILE A 335 6.47 2.31 8.21
C ILE A 335 7.59 2.95 9.02
N SER A 336 8.32 3.87 8.40
CA SER A 336 9.37 4.64 9.07
C SER A 336 9.20 6.14 8.84
N ILE A 337 9.71 6.96 9.75
CA ILE A 337 9.97 8.37 9.47
C ILE A 337 11.21 8.48 8.57
N PRO A 338 11.42 9.59 7.84
CA PRO A 338 12.52 9.68 6.88
C PRO A 338 13.89 9.61 7.57
N GLY A 339 14.85 8.87 6.98
CA GLY A 339 16.23 8.82 7.46
C GLY A 339 17.01 7.63 6.91
N THR A 340 18.27 7.50 7.35
CA THR A 340 19.09 6.31 7.09
C THR A 340 18.93 5.31 8.22
N VAL A 341 18.65 4.06 7.89
CA VAL A 341 18.48 2.98 8.87
C VAL A 341 19.83 2.62 9.49
N LYS A 342 19.96 2.82 10.80
CA LYS A 342 21.14 2.41 11.57
C LYS A 342 21.01 0.97 12.06
N ASP A 343 19.80 0.59 12.45
CA ASP A 343 19.51 -0.72 13.04
C ASP A 343 18.02 -1.05 12.89
N VAL A 344 17.70 -2.33 12.75
CA VAL A 344 16.33 -2.84 12.69
C VAL A 344 16.20 -4.04 13.62
N ASP A 345 15.30 -3.94 14.58
CA ASP A 345 15.03 -4.97 15.58
C ASP A 345 13.55 -5.37 15.58
N GLY A 346 13.20 -6.50 16.19
CA GLY A 346 11.80 -6.88 16.42
C GLY A 346 11.15 -7.74 15.34
N TRP A 347 11.86 -8.12 14.27
CA TRP A 347 11.28 -8.94 13.20
C TRP A 347 11.04 -10.39 13.63
N ASP A 348 11.91 -10.96 14.46
CA ASP A 348 11.72 -12.32 15.00
C ASP A 348 10.62 -12.32 16.06
N GLU A 349 10.60 -11.32 16.94
CA GLU A 349 9.55 -11.12 17.92
C GLU A 349 8.19 -10.93 17.26
N ALA A 350 8.13 -10.26 16.11
CA ALA A 350 6.91 -10.13 15.32
C ALA A 350 6.43 -11.49 14.79
N ARG A 351 7.33 -12.38 14.38
CA ARG A 351 7.01 -13.74 13.92
C ARG A 351 6.49 -14.62 15.06
N ASP A 352 6.99 -14.39 16.27
CA ASP A 352 6.62 -15.17 17.46
C ASP A 352 5.30 -14.71 18.12
N VAL A 353 4.71 -13.59 17.66
CA VAL A 353 3.39 -13.16 18.14
C VAL A 353 2.34 -14.22 17.76
N PRO A 354 1.53 -14.71 18.73
CA PRO A 354 0.44 -15.65 18.44
C PRO A 354 -0.46 -15.15 17.31
N HIS A 355 -0.85 -16.05 16.40
CA HIS A 355 -1.65 -15.77 15.21
C HIS A 355 -0.97 -14.93 14.12
N VAL A 356 0.31 -14.58 14.24
CA VAL A 356 1.07 -14.08 13.09
C VAL A 356 1.48 -15.25 12.20
N HIS A 357 1.15 -15.14 10.91
CA HIS A 357 1.38 -16.18 9.89
C HIS A 357 2.47 -15.81 8.90
N ALA A 358 2.71 -14.52 8.65
CA ALA A 358 3.77 -14.08 7.76
C ALA A 358 4.28 -12.68 8.13
N VAL A 359 5.58 -12.47 7.91
CA VAL A 359 6.27 -11.21 8.13
C VAL A 359 7.16 -10.93 6.91
N PHE A 360 7.04 -9.73 6.35
CA PHE A 360 7.77 -9.30 5.17
C PHE A 360 8.61 -8.07 5.50
N ALA A 361 9.91 -8.27 5.75
CA ALA A 361 10.87 -7.18 5.80
C ALA A 361 11.22 -6.72 4.38
N ARG A 362 11.20 -5.40 4.12
CA ARG A 362 11.51 -4.81 2.81
C ARG A 362 12.62 -3.77 2.83
N SER A 363 13.09 -3.40 4.01
CA SER A 363 14.21 -2.49 4.22
C SER A 363 15.13 -3.05 5.31
N GLU A 364 16.42 -2.79 5.17
CA GLU A 364 17.48 -3.28 6.04
C GLU A 364 18.41 -2.15 6.51
N VAL A 365 19.47 -2.51 7.25
CA VAL A 365 20.49 -1.55 7.69
C VAL A 365 21.12 -0.87 6.47
N ASP A 366 21.46 0.41 6.61
CA ASP A 366 22.01 1.30 5.58
C ASP A 366 21.03 1.75 4.49
N ASP A 367 19.80 1.21 4.45
CA ASP A 367 18.77 1.72 3.55
C ASP A 367 18.34 3.14 3.92
N VAL A 368 17.95 3.89 2.89
CA VAL A 368 17.23 5.15 3.06
C VAL A 368 15.74 4.86 3.09
N VAL A 369 15.10 5.17 4.21
CA VAL A 369 13.64 5.05 4.39
C VAL A 369 12.98 6.42 4.35
N ALA A 370 11.70 6.43 3.98
CA ALA A 370 10.88 7.62 3.88
C ALA A 370 9.58 7.42 4.66
N PHE A 371 8.98 8.54 5.08
CA PHE A 371 7.56 8.53 5.42
C PHE A 371 6.76 8.28 4.13
N PRO A 372 5.88 7.27 4.08
CA PRO A 372 5.34 6.78 2.82
C PRO A 372 4.44 7.82 2.16
N ARG A 373 4.74 8.14 0.91
CA ARG A 373 3.91 8.88 -0.05
C ARG A 373 3.29 7.97 -1.10
N ASN A 374 3.71 6.71 -1.12
CA ASN A 374 3.15 5.65 -1.95
C ASN A 374 3.37 4.27 -1.29
N ASN A 375 2.74 3.23 -1.84
CA ASN A 375 2.72 1.90 -1.24
C ASN A 375 4.04 1.12 -1.34
N VAL A 376 5.01 1.58 -2.15
CA VAL A 376 6.30 0.90 -2.25
C VAL A 376 7.32 1.40 -1.22
N GLU A 377 7.05 2.52 -0.55
CA GLU A 377 7.94 3.13 0.44
C GLU A 377 7.77 2.58 1.86
N LYS A 378 6.75 1.76 2.12
CA LYS A 378 6.62 1.10 3.44
C LYS A 378 7.75 0.08 3.64
N CYS A 379 8.21 -0.02 4.89
CA CYS A 379 9.38 -0.81 5.31
C CYS A 379 9.11 -2.31 5.41
N GLY A 380 7.84 -2.71 5.49
CA GLY A 380 7.46 -4.10 5.57
C GLY A 380 6.00 -4.28 5.92
N ASN A 381 5.61 -5.52 6.21
CA ASN A 381 4.21 -5.91 6.47
C ASN A 381 4.17 -7.11 7.41
N VAL A 382 3.14 -7.17 8.26
CA VAL A 382 2.83 -8.32 9.12
C VAL A 382 1.44 -8.82 8.77
N ILE A 383 1.28 -10.13 8.64
CA ILE A 383 0.01 -10.79 8.36
C ILE A 383 -0.33 -11.75 9.49
N SER A 384 -1.55 -11.63 10.00
CA SER A 384 -2.13 -12.55 10.97
C SER A 384 -3.35 -13.29 10.41
N ALA A 385 -3.72 -14.40 11.06
CA ALA A 385 -4.98 -15.09 10.81
C ALA A 385 -5.46 -15.86 12.06
N ALA A 386 -6.75 -15.74 12.36
CA ALA A 386 -7.43 -16.47 13.44
C ALA A 386 -8.93 -16.57 13.16
N GLU A 387 -9.67 -17.34 13.95
CA GLU A 387 -11.13 -17.44 13.83
C GLU A 387 -11.83 -16.12 14.17
N ASN A 388 -11.34 -15.41 15.18
CA ASN A 388 -11.91 -14.15 15.64
C ASN A 388 -11.28 -12.94 14.94
N ARG A 389 -12.13 -12.00 14.47
CA ARG A 389 -11.70 -10.78 13.78
C ARG A 389 -10.87 -9.85 14.67
N SER A 390 -11.27 -9.66 15.93
CA SER A 390 -10.54 -8.82 16.88
C SER A 390 -9.16 -9.40 17.16
N GLU A 391 -9.08 -10.69 17.53
CA GLU A 391 -7.80 -11.36 17.81
C GLU A 391 -6.86 -11.31 16.60
N THR A 392 -7.42 -11.45 15.39
CA THR A 392 -6.65 -11.32 14.14
C THR A 392 -6.07 -9.91 14.00
N ILE A 393 -6.89 -8.86 14.16
CA ILE A 393 -6.42 -7.47 14.06
C ILE A 393 -5.37 -7.20 15.13
N ASP A 394 -5.65 -7.55 16.39
CA ASP A 394 -4.77 -7.34 17.53
C ASP A 394 -3.42 -8.05 17.33
N ALA A 395 -3.39 -9.24 16.73
CA ALA A 395 -2.17 -9.96 16.41
C ALA A 395 -1.31 -9.25 15.34
N ALA A 396 -1.92 -8.75 14.26
CA ALA A 396 -1.17 -8.02 13.23
C ALA A 396 -0.63 -6.69 13.77
N GLU A 397 -1.44 -5.95 14.53
CA GLU A 397 -1.03 -4.70 15.20
C GLU A 397 0.08 -4.97 16.22
N SER A 398 -0.06 -6.03 17.02
CA SER A 398 0.97 -6.45 17.98
C SER A 398 2.28 -6.81 17.28
N GLY A 399 2.23 -7.53 16.16
CA GLY A 399 3.43 -7.85 15.38
C GLY A 399 4.13 -6.61 14.84
N VAL A 400 3.40 -5.64 14.27
CA VAL A 400 3.96 -4.35 13.85
C VAL A 400 4.58 -3.60 15.03
N SER A 401 3.94 -3.64 16.20
CA SER A 401 4.44 -2.99 17.42
C SER A 401 5.73 -3.59 17.98
N ARG A 402 6.16 -4.77 17.50
CA ARG A 402 7.48 -5.34 17.86
C ARG A 402 8.61 -4.72 17.05
N VAL A 403 8.35 -4.37 15.79
CA VAL A 403 9.40 -3.94 14.84
C VAL A 403 9.85 -2.50 15.10
N VAL A 404 11.15 -2.31 15.31
CA VAL A 404 11.74 -1.01 15.65
C VAL A 404 12.81 -0.64 14.61
N TYR A 405 12.60 0.50 13.96
CA TYR A 405 13.61 1.14 13.13
C TYR A 405 14.35 2.20 13.96
N ARG A 406 15.68 2.10 14.02
CA ARG A 406 16.54 3.10 14.64
C ARG A 406 17.30 3.83 13.53
N LEU A 407 17.20 5.15 13.49
CA LEU A 407 17.79 5.97 12.43
C LEU A 407 19.16 6.53 12.84
N CYS A 408 20.02 6.80 11.86
CA CYS A 408 21.35 7.39 12.05
C CYS A 408 21.25 8.78 12.69
N PRO A 409 21.98 9.07 13.79
CA PRO A 409 21.85 10.35 14.49
C PRO A 409 22.38 11.55 13.71
N GLY A 410 21.60 12.64 13.68
CA GLY A 410 21.88 13.86 12.94
C GLY A 410 21.65 13.72 11.42
N ASP A 411 20.65 12.94 11.02
CA ASP A 411 20.19 12.85 9.64
C ASP A 411 19.26 14.02 9.34
N GLU A 412 19.63 14.86 8.37
CA GLU A 412 18.91 16.09 8.03
C GLU A 412 17.44 15.83 7.63
N ARG A 413 17.14 14.67 7.05
CA ARG A 413 15.77 14.31 6.65
C ARG A 413 14.91 14.00 7.87
N THR A 414 15.49 13.34 8.88
CA THR A 414 14.81 13.07 10.13
C THR A 414 14.58 14.36 10.91
N ASP A 415 15.58 15.24 10.97
CA ASP A 415 15.44 16.56 11.60
C ASP A 415 14.33 17.38 10.92
N ALA A 416 14.33 17.47 9.59
CA ALA A 416 13.30 18.19 8.82
C ALA A 416 11.88 17.64 9.07
N PHE A 417 11.72 16.31 9.12
CA PHE A 417 10.43 15.68 9.43
C PHE A 417 9.95 16.02 10.84
N LEU A 418 10.83 15.89 11.85
CA LEU A 418 10.47 16.17 13.24
C LEU A 418 10.19 17.65 13.49
N LEU A 419 10.82 18.54 12.73
CA LEU A 419 10.58 19.97 12.78
C LEU A 419 9.36 20.42 11.96
N GLY A 420 8.66 19.50 11.29
CA GLY A 420 7.44 19.80 10.53
C GLY A 420 7.70 20.61 9.26
N ALA A 421 8.85 20.45 8.61
CA ALA A 421 9.16 21.12 7.36
C ALA A 421 8.24 20.66 6.21
N ASP A 422 7.97 21.57 5.27
CA ASP A 422 7.22 21.34 4.03
C ASP A 422 5.84 20.68 4.23
N GLU A 423 5.61 19.58 3.53
CA GLU A 423 4.35 18.81 3.56
C GLU A 423 4.16 18.00 4.85
N PHE A 424 5.17 17.91 5.72
CA PHE A 424 5.10 17.08 6.92
C PHE A 424 4.49 17.77 8.13
N LEU A 425 4.18 19.07 8.05
CA LEU A 425 3.68 19.86 9.18
C LEU A 425 2.54 19.18 9.93
N ASN A 426 1.56 18.63 9.22
CA ASN A 426 0.33 18.06 9.79
C ASN A 426 0.37 16.55 10.04
N PHE A 427 1.52 15.90 9.86
CA PHE A 427 1.65 14.46 10.13
C PHE A 427 2.00 14.22 11.59
N PHE A 428 1.18 13.46 12.30
CA PHE A 428 1.41 13.13 13.71
C PHE A 428 1.29 11.64 13.93
N ALA A 429 2.29 11.05 14.56
CA ALA A 429 2.29 9.64 14.94
C ALA A 429 1.05 9.30 15.78
N TYR A 430 0.65 10.22 16.65
CA TYR A 430 -0.57 10.15 17.46
C TYR A 430 -1.60 11.15 16.92
N GLU A 431 -2.67 10.65 16.31
CA GLU A 431 -3.66 11.51 15.62
C GLU A 431 -4.55 12.34 16.55
N SER A 432 -4.77 11.86 17.77
CA SER A 432 -5.59 12.55 18.76
C SER A 432 -5.03 12.27 20.15
N LEU A 433 -4.88 13.33 20.93
CA LEU A 433 -4.41 13.30 22.30
C LEU A 433 -5.51 13.82 23.22
N LEU A 434 -5.56 13.31 24.45
CA LEU A 434 -6.40 13.95 25.46
C LEU A 434 -5.89 15.37 25.76
N PRO A 435 -6.77 16.37 25.99
CA PRO A 435 -6.35 17.74 26.30
C PRO A 435 -5.36 17.84 27.49
N GLU A 436 -5.56 17.01 28.51
CA GLU A 436 -4.67 16.89 29.66
C GLU A 436 -3.28 16.36 29.30
N THR A 437 -3.18 15.49 28.28
CA THR A 437 -1.91 14.98 27.77
C THR A 437 -1.12 16.07 27.08
N ALA A 438 -1.76 16.85 26.20
CA ALA A 438 -1.12 18.00 25.56
C ALA A 438 -0.66 19.05 26.59
N THR A 439 -1.50 19.32 27.60
CA THR A 439 -1.15 20.22 28.70
C THR A 439 0.04 19.68 29.52
N ALA A 440 0.05 18.39 29.82
CA ALA A 440 1.14 17.76 30.57
C ALA A 440 2.48 17.84 29.81
N ILE A 441 2.49 17.58 28.50
CA ILE A 441 3.70 17.71 27.67
C ILE A 441 4.25 19.13 27.70
N THR A 442 3.40 20.13 27.47
CA THR A 442 3.81 21.55 27.41
C THR A 442 4.26 22.10 28.76
N SER A 443 3.81 21.49 29.87
CA SER A 443 4.22 21.83 31.23
C SER A 443 5.59 21.31 31.65
N LEU A 444 6.18 20.37 30.88
CA LEU A 444 7.52 19.87 31.15
C LEU A 444 8.58 20.91 30.80
N ASP A 445 9.69 20.88 31.55
CA ASP A 445 10.86 21.69 31.31
C ASP A 445 11.61 21.22 30.04
N SER A 446 12.28 22.17 29.38
CA SER A 446 13.13 21.87 28.22
C SER A 446 14.34 21.02 28.59
N ILE A 447 14.76 20.16 27.67
CA ILE A 447 16.02 19.44 27.74
C ILE A 447 17.17 20.41 27.43
N VAL A 448 18.03 20.66 28.43
CA VAL A 448 19.25 21.50 28.29
C VAL A 448 20.53 20.66 28.34
N ALA A 449 20.41 19.34 28.44
CA ALA A 449 21.52 18.43 28.65
C ALA A 449 22.24 18.04 27.34
N ASN A 450 23.56 17.85 27.40
CA ASN A 450 24.35 17.24 26.31
C ASN A 450 24.18 15.70 26.26
N ARG A 451 23.38 15.11 27.15
CA ARG A 451 23.09 13.69 27.22
C ARG A 451 21.74 13.48 27.93
N ILE A 452 20.87 12.65 27.36
CA ILE A 452 19.59 12.30 27.99
C ILE A 452 19.79 11.05 28.85
N ARG A 453 19.41 11.14 30.12
CA ARG A 453 19.48 10.01 31.08
C ARG A 453 18.14 9.72 31.75
N ALA A 454 17.33 10.76 31.96
CA ALA A 454 16.00 10.65 32.51
C ALA A 454 15.05 11.54 31.73
N ILE A 455 13.78 11.12 31.64
CA ILE A 455 12.69 11.87 31.03
C ILE A 455 11.49 11.86 31.99
N GLY A 456 10.85 13.01 32.15
CA GLY A 456 9.60 13.16 32.89
C GLY A 456 8.48 12.38 32.21
N PHE A 457 7.77 11.52 32.93
CA PHE A 457 6.64 10.76 32.41
C PHE A 457 5.40 10.96 33.30
N PRO A 458 4.70 12.10 33.12
CA PRO A 458 3.45 12.45 33.80
C PRO A 458 2.34 11.38 33.69
N ASP A 459 1.38 11.43 34.62
CA ASP A 459 0.22 10.53 34.63
C ASP A 459 -0.61 10.59 33.35
N ALA A 460 -0.88 11.80 32.84
CA ALA A 460 -1.73 11.99 31.68
C ALA A 460 -1.24 11.15 30.47
N LEU A 461 0.08 11.18 30.20
CA LEU A 461 0.68 10.36 29.15
C LEU A 461 0.59 8.85 29.42
N ARG A 462 0.63 8.41 30.69
CA ARG A 462 0.56 6.98 31.05
C ARG A 462 -0.84 6.40 30.84
N THR A 463 -1.87 7.23 31.01
CA THR A 463 -3.28 6.84 30.92
C THR A 463 -3.92 7.17 29.58
N ASP A 464 -3.24 7.94 28.72
CA ASP A 464 -3.75 8.26 27.40
C ASP A 464 -3.86 6.99 26.53
N PRO A 465 -5.05 6.69 25.95
CA PRO A 465 -5.25 5.50 25.14
C PRO A 465 -4.69 5.62 23.71
N ALA A 466 -4.19 6.78 23.32
CA ALA A 466 -3.67 7.01 21.98
C ALA A 466 -2.50 6.07 21.66
N ARG A 467 -2.44 5.66 20.39
CA ARG A 467 -1.41 4.76 19.85
C ARG A 467 -0.74 5.42 18.65
N ASP A 468 0.57 5.22 18.51
CA ASP A 468 1.29 5.67 17.33
C ASP A 468 0.90 4.84 16.08
N TRP A 469 1.39 5.22 14.91
CA TRP A 469 1.15 4.48 13.65
C TRP A 469 1.66 3.03 13.66
N ALA A 470 2.47 2.65 14.65
CA ALA A 470 2.94 1.29 14.89
C ALA A 470 2.24 0.65 16.10
N PHE A 471 1.07 1.17 16.47
CA PHE A 471 0.16 0.67 17.48
C PHE A 471 0.69 0.72 18.93
N ARG A 472 1.65 1.60 19.23
CA ARG A 472 2.24 1.73 20.58
C ARG A 472 1.63 2.88 21.37
N THR A 473 1.21 2.58 22.61
CA THR A 473 0.88 3.61 23.61
C THR A 473 2.14 4.34 24.08
N PHE A 474 2.00 5.50 24.72
CA PHE A 474 3.14 6.20 25.33
C PHE A 474 3.90 5.34 26.36
N SER A 475 3.18 4.51 27.12
CA SER A 475 3.79 3.55 28.06
C SER A 475 4.65 2.52 27.32
N SER A 476 4.15 1.93 26.22
CA SER A 476 4.92 1.01 25.39
C SER A 476 6.16 1.68 24.78
N VAL A 477 6.04 2.93 24.32
CA VAL A 477 7.18 3.72 23.83
C VAL A 477 8.22 3.95 24.93
N ALA A 478 7.80 4.35 26.13
CA ALA A 478 8.70 4.59 27.26
C ALA A 478 9.45 3.30 27.66
N ASP A 479 8.73 2.19 27.81
CA ASP A 479 9.30 0.90 28.19
C ASP A 479 10.33 0.44 27.15
N ARG A 480 10.00 0.50 25.86
CA ARG A 480 10.89 0.08 24.79
C ARG A 480 12.09 1.02 24.62
N ALA A 481 11.91 2.33 24.78
CA ALA A 481 13.01 3.29 24.77
C ALA A 481 13.96 3.06 25.96
N GLN A 482 13.44 2.75 27.14
CA GLN A 482 14.24 2.42 28.32
C GLN A 482 15.07 1.14 28.08
N GLU A 483 14.45 0.10 27.53
CA GLU A 483 15.14 -1.15 27.19
C GLU A 483 16.30 -0.94 26.21
N LEU A 484 16.05 -0.17 25.13
CA LEU A 484 17.01 0.01 24.05
C LEU A 484 18.11 1.04 24.33
N THR A 485 17.91 1.95 25.28
CA THR A 485 18.82 3.09 25.51
C THR A 485 19.31 3.24 26.95
N GLY A 486 18.63 2.63 27.92
CA GLY A 486 18.87 2.79 29.35
C GLY A 486 18.36 4.12 29.95
N VAL A 487 17.63 4.94 29.20
CA VAL A 487 16.96 6.14 29.73
C VAL A 487 15.87 5.75 30.71
N THR A 488 15.80 6.43 31.85
CA THR A 488 14.76 6.18 32.87
C THR A 488 13.57 7.13 32.73
N PHE A 489 12.35 6.63 32.90
CA PHE A 489 11.13 7.43 32.87
C PHE A 489 10.51 7.59 34.26
N SER A 490 10.38 8.83 34.74
CA SER A 490 9.99 9.10 36.14
C SER A 490 8.92 10.19 36.26
N ARG A 491 8.05 10.06 37.27
CA ARG A 491 7.08 11.10 37.66
C ARG A 491 7.74 12.34 38.28
N ASN A 492 8.93 12.14 38.88
CA ASN A 492 9.64 13.19 39.61
C ASN A 492 10.58 14.00 38.71
N GLU A 493 10.90 13.48 37.51
CA GLU A 493 11.67 14.21 36.52
C GLU A 493 10.77 15.23 35.84
N LYS A 494 11.25 16.47 35.72
CA LYS A 494 10.46 17.58 35.16
C LYS A 494 10.88 17.92 33.74
N THR A 495 12.05 17.48 33.31
CA THR A 495 12.54 17.72 31.95
C THR A 495 12.00 16.66 30.98
N GLY A 496 11.83 17.03 29.71
CA GLY A 496 11.45 16.06 28.66
C GLY A 496 10.44 16.57 27.64
N ARG A 497 10.14 17.87 27.62
CA ARG A 497 9.17 18.43 26.68
C ARG A 497 9.48 18.07 25.22
N GLU A 498 10.70 18.35 24.75
CA GLU A 498 11.10 18.10 23.37
C GLU A 498 11.09 16.59 23.02
N PHE A 499 11.34 15.73 24.01
CA PHE A 499 11.22 14.29 23.82
C PHE A 499 9.79 13.86 23.50
N TRP A 500 8.81 14.30 24.29
CA TRP A 500 7.42 13.93 24.03
C TRP A 500 6.84 14.61 22.80
N LEU A 501 7.28 15.82 22.47
CA LEU A 501 6.93 16.45 21.18
C LEU A 501 7.47 15.62 19.99
N ALA A 502 8.71 15.13 20.07
CA ALA A 502 9.25 14.23 19.06
C ALA A 502 8.46 12.90 18.99
N VAL A 503 8.07 12.32 20.14
CA VAL A 503 7.22 11.11 20.18
C VAL A 503 5.85 11.34 19.55
N VAL A 504 5.19 12.45 19.86
CA VAL A 504 3.91 12.81 19.23
C VAL A 504 4.06 12.92 17.71
N LYS A 505 5.20 13.41 17.24
CA LYS A 505 5.50 13.60 15.81
C LYS A 505 5.86 12.30 15.07
N GLY A 506 6.73 11.46 15.64
CA GLY A 506 7.30 10.30 14.95
C GLY A 506 7.40 9.01 15.77
N GLY A 507 6.67 8.92 16.88
CA GLY A 507 6.56 7.73 17.72
C GLY A 507 7.88 7.29 18.37
N LEU A 508 8.02 5.98 18.58
CA LEU A 508 9.24 5.40 19.15
C LEU A 508 10.50 5.72 18.31
N GLN A 509 10.38 5.81 16.99
CA GLN A 509 11.53 6.08 16.10
C GLN A 509 12.12 7.47 16.39
N ALA A 510 11.25 8.46 16.58
CA ALA A 510 11.65 9.81 16.97
C ALA A 510 12.27 9.88 18.37
N ALA A 511 11.73 9.13 19.34
CA ALA A 511 12.31 9.01 20.68
C ALA A 511 13.76 8.50 20.63
N LEU A 512 13.98 7.37 19.95
CA LEU A 512 15.29 6.75 19.83
C LEU A 512 16.26 7.66 19.07
N TYR A 513 15.80 8.27 17.97
CA TYR A 513 16.59 9.20 17.18
C TYR A 513 17.02 10.42 18.00
N LEU A 514 16.11 11.04 18.77
CA LEU A 514 16.43 12.20 19.61
C LEU A 514 17.45 11.83 20.70
N ILE A 515 17.25 10.70 21.38
CA ILE A 515 18.19 10.21 22.42
C ILE A 515 19.59 10.01 21.81
N ASP A 516 19.67 9.31 20.69
CA ASP A 516 20.95 9.06 20.02
C ASP A 516 21.62 10.34 19.55
N THR A 517 20.86 11.25 18.92
CA THR A 517 21.37 12.50 18.36
C THR A 517 21.88 13.45 19.44
N VAL A 518 21.18 13.56 20.57
CA VAL A 518 21.65 14.35 21.72
C VAL A 518 22.90 13.70 22.34
N ASN A 519 22.92 12.38 22.52
CA ASN A 519 24.02 11.67 23.17
C ASN A 519 25.33 11.70 22.36
N VAL A 520 25.27 11.84 21.03
CA VAL A 520 26.46 12.05 20.18
C VAL A 520 26.83 13.53 20.01
N GLY A 521 26.17 14.44 20.73
CA GLY A 521 26.47 15.88 20.73
C GLY A 521 25.91 16.67 19.55
N LYS A 522 25.01 16.09 18.75
CA LYS A 522 24.41 16.73 17.57
C LYS A 522 23.02 17.32 17.80
N GLY A 523 22.37 17.04 18.94
CA GLY A 523 20.95 17.38 19.16
C GLY A 523 20.61 18.83 19.51
N ARG A 524 21.56 19.76 19.59
CA ARG A 524 21.29 21.13 20.08
C ARG A 524 20.31 21.90 19.20
N GLU A 525 20.46 21.83 17.89
CA GLU A 525 19.59 22.55 16.94
C GLU A 525 18.20 21.92 16.89
N LEU A 526 18.14 20.58 16.85
CA LEU A 526 16.89 19.84 16.92
C LEU A 526 16.08 20.14 18.19
N LEU A 527 16.71 20.15 19.37
CA LEU A 527 16.04 20.50 20.63
C LEU A 527 15.50 21.94 20.60
N ARG A 528 16.29 22.90 20.08
CA ARG A 528 15.84 24.29 19.94
C ARG A 528 14.64 24.39 18.99
N GLY A 529 14.70 23.70 17.85
CA GLY A 529 13.63 23.68 16.87
C GLY A 529 12.35 23.10 17.44
N LEU A 530 12.40 21.91 18.05
CA LEU A 530 11.25 21.25 18.67
C LEU A 530 10.60 22.12 19.76
N GLY A 531 11.41 22.80 20.58
CA GLY A 531 10.90 23.70 21.62
C GLY A 531 10.24 24.99 21.09
N SER A 532 10.41 25.30 19.80
CA SER A 532 9.81 26.48 19.16
C SER A 532 8.54 26.19 18.37
N ILE A 533 8.19 24.91 18.17
CA ILE A 533 6.99 24.52 17.44
C ILE A 533 5.79 24.58 18.39
N THR A 534 4.79 25.39 18.01
CA THR A 534 3.44 25.33 18.57
C THR A 534 2.69 24.21 17.87
N TRP A 535 2.58 23.07 18.55
CA TRP A 535 1.80 21.90 18.10
C TRP A 535 0.34 22.02 18.48
#